data_AF-A0A392PBN1-F1
#
_entry.id   AF-A0A392PBN1-F1
#
_cell.length_a   1.000
_cell.length_b   1.000
_cell.length_c   1.000
_cell.angle_alpha   90.00
_cell.angle_beta   90.00
_cell.angle_gamma   90.00
#
_symmetry.space_group_name_H-M   'P 1'
#
loop_
_entity.id
_entity.type
_entity.pdbx_description
1 polymer ?
#
loop_
_entity_poly.entity_id
_entity_poly.type
_entity_poly.pdbx_seq_one_letter_code
_entity_poly.pdbx_strand_id
1 'polypeptide(L)'
;MDYFRLYFTKVQLGTPPVEFYVQIDTGSDVLWVSCSSCSGCPQTSGLPIELNFFDPGHSSTSSLISCSDRRCNSGIQSSDATCSSQNNQCSYTFQYGDGSGTSGYYVSDTMHLDTIFEGSVTTNSSAPVVFGCSNQQSGDLTKSDRAVD
;
A
#
# COMPACT_ATOMS: atom_id res chain seq x y z
N MET A 1 10.23 23.93 14.56
CA MET A 1 10.21 24.09 13.08
C MET A 1 11.12 23.01 12.53
N ASP A 2 10.64 21.77 12.47
CA ASP A 2 11.42 20.63 11.97
C ASP A 2 10.87 20.19 10.62
N TYR A 3 11.58 20.63 9.58
CA TYR A 3 11.36 20.27 8.18
C TYR A 3 11.91 18.86 7.90
N PHE A 4 11.37 17.81 8.53
CA PHE A 4 11.58 16.48 7.97
C PHE A 4 10.81 16.40 6.66
N ARG A 5 11.52 16.33 5.54
CA ARG A 5 10.96 16.36 4.19
C ARG A 5 10.42 14.97 3.87
N LEU A 6 9.09 14.85 3.83
CA LEU A 6 8.43 13.67 3.28
C LEU A 6 8.56 13.73 1.75
N TYR A 7 9.10 12.68 1.14
CA TYR A 7 9.09 12.49 -0.29
C TYR A 7 8.00 11.47 -0.63
N PHE A 8 7.09 11.84 -1.52
CA PHE A 8 6.01 10.99 -1.97
C PHE A 8 5.90 11.06 -3.50
N THR A 9 5.35 10.01 -4.10
CA THR A 9 5.12 9.91 -5.53
C THR A 9 3.72 9.42 -5.81
N LYS A 10 3.25 9.62 -7.03
CA LYS A 10 2.01 9.04 -7.51
C LYS A 10 2.28 7.64 -8.08
N VAL A 11 1.40 6.70 -7.75
CA VAL A 11 1.25 5.41 -8.43
C VAL A 11 -0.20 5.22 -8.83
N GLN A 12 -0.47 4.40 -9.83
CA GLN A 12 -1.82 4.03 -10.21
C GLN A 12 -2.05 2.54 -9.94
N LEU A 13 -3.15 2.20 -9.28
CA LEU A 13 -3.51 0.82 -8.96
C LEU A 13 -4.89 0.47 -9.52
N GLY A 14 -5.03 -0.79 -9.95
CA GLY A 14 -6.31 -1.38 -10.32
C GLY A 14 -6.71 -1.25 -11.79
N THR A 15 -7.90 -1.74 -12.09
CA THR A 15 -8.55 -1.64 -13.40
C THR A 15 -10.06 -1.38 -13.22
N PRO A 16 -10.54 -0.14 -13.45
CA PRO A 16 -9.80 1.02 -13.98
C PRO A 16 -8.73 1.56 -13.00
N PRO A 17 -7.66 2.22 -13.50
CA PRO A 17 -6.61 2.76 -12.64
C PRO A 17 -7.12 3.90 -11.74
N VAL A 18 -6.76 3.84 -10.45
CA VAL A 18 -6.99 4.90 -9.45
C VAL A 18 -5.64 5.39 -8.96
N GLU A 19 -5.50 6.71 -8.77
CA GLU A 19 -4.26 7.34 -8.33
C GLU A 19 -4.08 7.27 -6.81
N PHE A 20 -2.88 6.92 -6.37
CA PHE A 20 -2.48 6.92 -4.96
C PHE A 20 -1.17 7.68 -4.79
N TYR A 21 -1.11 8.58 -3.83
CA TYR A 21 0.10 9.24 -3.37
C TYR A 21 0.75 8.39 -2.30
N VAL A 22 1.93 7.83 -2.55
CA VAL A 22 2.61 6.93 -1.61
C VAL A 22 3.94 7.51 -1.17
N GLN A 23 4.33 7.26 0.08
CA GLN A 23 5.65 7.65 0.59
C GLN A 23 6.75 6.84 -0.09
N ILE A 24 7.85 7.51 -0.46
CA ILE A 24 9.07 6.85 -0.91
C ILE A 24 9.88 6.48 0.33
N ASP A 25 9.72 5.25 0.81
CA ASP A 25 10.47 4.72 1.94
C ASP A 25 11.48 3.67 1.49
N THR A 26 12.76 4.02 1.54
CA THR A 26 13.88 3.10 1.24
C THR A 26 14.38 2.37 2.50
N GLY A 27 13.83 2.69 3.67
CA GLY A 27 14.17 2.09 4.96
C GLY A 27 13.31 0.89 5.35
N SER A 28 12.31 0.54 4.52
CA SER A 28 11.44 -0.64 4.71
C SER A 28 11.27 -1.43 3.42
N ASP A 29 10.78 -2.66 3.52
CA ASP A 29 10.52 -3.59 2.42
C ASP A 29 9.03 -3.87 2.17
N VAL A 30 8.14 -3.26 2.95
CA VAL A 30 6.69 -3.39 2.79
C VAL A 30 6.12 -2.28 1.89
N LEU A 31 5.44 -2.67 0.80
CA LEU A 31 4.60 -1.78 0.01
C LEU A 31 3.15 -1.92 0.49
N TRP A 32 2.49 -0.82 0.82
CA TRP A 32 1.09 -0.83 1.25
C TRP A 32 0.36 0.47 0.92
N VAL A 33 -0.97 0.41 0.88
CA VAL A 33 -1.88 1.55 0.80
C VAL A 33 -3.07 1.34 1.74
N SER A 34 -3.74 2.42 2.13
CA SER A 34 -4.94 2.40 2.95
C SER A 34 -6.12 1.79 2.20
N CYS A 35 -6.88 0.92 2.85
CA CYS A 35 -8.05 0.29 2.25
C CYS A 35 -9.37 0.81 2.82
N SER A 36 -10.46 0.63 2.06
CA SER A 36 -11.79 1.23 2.32
C SER A 36 -12.38 0.93 3.71
N SER A 37 -11.92 -0.13 4.38
CA SER A 37 -12.32 -0.50 5.74
C SER A 37 -11.15 -0.37 6.73
N CYS A 38 -10.53 0.81 6.81
CA CYS A 38 -9.38 1.03 7.69
C CYS A 38 -9.72 1.71 9.03
N SER A 39 -9.23 1.13 10.11
CA SER A 39 -9.23 1.71 11.45
C SER A 39 -7.97 2.54 11.70
N GLY A 40 -8.13 3.80 12.11
CA GLY A 40 -7.00 4.69 12.42
C GLY A 40 -6.35 5.34 11.19
N CYS A 41 -6.74 4.98 9.96
CA CYS A 41 -6.26 5.68 8.76
C CYS A 41 -6.77 7.13 8.71
N PRO A 42 -5.89 8.12 8.43
CA PRO A 42 -6.28 9.50 8.17
C PRO A 42 -7.28 9.57 7.01
N GLN A 43 -8.35 10.35 7.18
CA GLN A 43 -9.34 10.59 6.11
C GLN A 43 -9.04 11.85 5.30
N THR A 44 -8.09 12.65 5.75
CA THR A 44 -7.64 13.89 5.12
C THR A 44 -6.13 14.03 5.27
N SER A 45 -5.52 14.78 4.35
CA SER A 45 -4.12 15.17 4.42
C SER A 45 -3.98 16.67 4.67
N GLY A 46 -2.98 17.05 5.46
CA GLY A 46 -2.49 18.43 5.58
C GLY A 46 -1.64 18.86 4.38
N LEU A 47 -1.30 17.92 3.48
CA LEU A 47 -0.70 18.20 2.18
C LEU A 47 -1.80 18.53 1.16
N PRO A 48 -1.48 19.23 0.05
CA PRO A 48 -2.44 19.54 -1.01
C PRO A 48 -2.71 18.32 -1.91
N ILE A 49 -3.12 17.20 -1.30
CA ILE A 49 -3.49 15.95 -1.96
C ILE A 49 -4.82 15.44 -1.41
N GLU A 50 -5.58 14.77 -2.27
CA GLU A 50 -6.79 14.04 -1.88
C GLU A 50 -6.40 12.58 -1.62
N LEU A 51 -6.80 12.04 -0.46
CA LEU A 51 -6.50 10.66 -0.10
C LEU A 51 -7.51 9.70 -0.75
N ASN A 52 -7.01 8.60 -1.27
CA ASN A 52 -7.77 7.50 -1.84
C ASN A 52 -7.61 6.24 -1.00
N PHE A 53 -8.69 5.46 -0.95
CA PHE A 53 -8.68 4.17 -0.27
C PHE A 53 -8.86 3.06 -1.30
N PHE A 54 -7.92 2.12 -1.32
CA PHE A 54 -7.99 1.00 -2.23
C PHE A 54 -9.14 0.08 -1.84
N ASP A 55 -9.94 -0.29 -2.83
CA ASP A 55 -11.02 -1.25 -2.68
C ASP A 55 -10.82 -2.41 -3.68
N PRO A 56 -10.41 -3.59 -3.18
CA PRO A 56 -10.23 -4.77 -4.01
C PRO A 56 -11.47 -5.15 -4.83
N GLY A 57 -12.67 -4.80 -4.37
CA GLY A 57 -13.94 -5.08 -5.05
C GLY A 57 -14.26 -4.16 -6.23
N HIS A 58 -13.58 -3.02 -6.34
CA HIS A 58 -13.76 -2.06 -7.42
C HIS A 58 -12.72 -2.16 -8.54
N SER A 59 -11.77 -3.10 -8.44
CA SER A 59 -10.78 -3.38 -9.48
C SER A 59 -11.02 -4.76 -10.10
N SER A 60 -11.12 -4.82 -11.42
CA SER A 60 -11.32 -6.07 -12.17
C SER A 60 -10.06 -6.94 -12.28
N THR A 61 -8.88 -6.41 -11.94
CA THR A 61 -7.61 -7.16 -11.94
C THR A 61 -7.09 -7.46 -10.53
N SER A 62 -7.83 -7.04 -9.50
CA SER A 62 -7.56 -7.36 -8.10
C SER A 62 -7.76 -8.84 -7.79
N SER A 63 -6.87 -9.39 -6.98
CA SER A 63 -6.95 -10.75 -6.45
C SER A 63 -6.35 -10.83 -5.05
N LEU A 64 -7.13 -11.35 -4.10
CA LEU A 64 -6.66 -11.57 -2.73
C LEU A 64 -5.56 -12.64 -2.69
N ILE A 65 -4.51 -12.42 -1.91
CA ILE A 65 -3.48 -13.44 -1.67
C ILE A 65 -3.99 -14.43 -0.62
N SER A 66 -4.20 -15.68 -1.03
CA SER A 66 -4.57 -16.75 -0.11
C SER A 66 -3.37 -17.31 0.64
N CYS A 67 -3.60 -18.04 1.72
CA CYS A 67 -2.53 -18.71 2.46
C CYS A 67 -1.80 -19.79 1.66
N SER A 68 -2.46 -20.41 0.68
CA SER A 68 -1.83 -21.42 -0.18
C SER A 68 -0.98 -20.81 -1.30
N ASP A 69 -1.03 -19.48 -1.50
CA ASP A 69 -0.20 -18.81 -2.48
C ASP A 69 1.28 -18.95 -2.11
N ARG A 70 2.11 -19.27 -3.11
CA ARG A 70 3.56 -19.39 -2.93
C ARG A 70 4.18 -18.14 -2.29
N ARG A 71 3.65 -16.96 -2.62
CA ARG A 71 4.12 -15.67 -2.11
C ARG A 71 3.84 -15.55 -0.62
N CYS A 72 2.67 -15.98 -0.18
CA CYS A 72 2.33 -16.02 1.25
C CYS A 72 3.24 -17.00 2.01
N ASN A 73 3.43 -18.20 1.47
CA ASN A 73 4.31 -19.20 2.08
C ASN A 73 5.74 -18.70 2.23
N SER A 74 6.29 -18.01 1.22
CA SER A 74 7.60 -17.37 1.32
C SER A 74 7.62 -16.28 2.40
N GLY A 75 6.60 -15.42 2.46
CA GLY A 75 6.49 -14.37 3.48
C GLY A 75 6.36 -14.93 4.91
N ILE A 76 5.71 -16.07 5.09
CA ILE A 76 5.64 -16.75 6.39
C ILE A 76 7.03 -17.25 6.82
N GLN A 77 7.87 -17.71 5.88
CA GLN A 77 9.23 -18.15 6.19
C GLN A 77 10.15 -16.99 6.58
N SER A 78 9.96 -15.81 5.99
CA SER A 78 10.71 -14.59 6.34
C SER A 78 10.11 -13.79 7.49
N SER A 79 8.93 -14.19 8.00
CA SER A 79 8.14 -13.47 9.01
C SER A 79 7.50 -12.16 8.52
N ASP A 80 7.44 -11.93 7.21
CA ASP A 80 6.76 -10.79 6.59
C ASP A 80 5.26 -11.00 6.45
N ALA A 81 4.81 -12.26 6.51
CA ALA A 81 3.42 -12.63 6.39
C ALA A 81 2.96 -13.60 7.48
N THR A 82 1.67 -13.56 7.78
CA THR A 82 0.96 -14.54 8.60
C THR A 82 -0.28 -15.03 7.86
N CYS A 83 -0.65 -16.29 8.05
CA CYS A 83 -1.87 -16.82 7.49
C CYS A 83 -2.99 -16.79 8.54
N SER A 84 -4.10 -16.12 8.22
CA SER A 84 -5.33 -16.27 8.98
C SER A 84 -6.10 -17.49 8.49
N SER A 85 -6.16 -18.52 9.34
CA SER A 85 -6.87 -19.78 9.04
C SER A 85 -8.39 -19.61 8.94
N GLN A 86 -8.95 -18.53 9.50
CA GLN A 86 -10.40 -18.29 9.53
C GLN A 86 -10.96 -17.85 8.17
N ASN A 87 -10.19 -17.08 7.41
CA ASN A 87 -10.61 -16.50 6.13
C ASN A 87 -9.66 -16.85 4.97
N ASN A 88 -8.69 -17.75 5.20
CA ASN A 88 -7.69 -18.17 4.23
C ASN A 88 -6.95 -17.00 3.57
N GLN A 89 -6.64 -15.97 4.37
CA GLN A 89 -6.09 -14.71 3.88
C GLN A 89 -4.66 -14.50 4.36
N CYS A 90 -3.78 -14.12 3.44
CA CYS A 90 -2.42 -13.75 3.76
C CYS A 90 -2.36 -12.33 4.32
N SER A 91 -1.93 -12.21 5.57
CA SER A 91 -1.93 -10.97 6.34
C SER A 91 -0.50 -10.51 6.64
N TYR A 92 -0.34 -9.23 6.93
CA TYR A 92 0.93 -8.64 7.35
C TYR A 92 0.73 -7.72 8.55
N THR A 93 1.81 -7.51 9.30
CA THR A 93 1.89 -6.51 10.36
C THR A 93 3.30 -5.95 10.33
N PHE A 94 3.41 -4.63 10.28
CA PHE A 94 4.68 -3.94 10.17
C PHE A 94 4.76 -2.81 11.19
N GLN A 95 5.93 -2.69 11.82
CA GLN A 95 6.21 -1.69 12.84
C GLN A 95 7.43 -0.89 12.43
N TYR A 96 7.27 0.42 12.32
CA TYR A 96 8.36 1.35 12.03
C TYR A 96 9.18 1.66 13.29
N GLY A 97 10.42 2.12 13.08
CA GLY A 97 11.34 2.46 14.18
C GLY A 97 10.88 3.64 15.05
N ASP A 98 9.94 4.45 14.58
CA ASP A 98 9.29 5.52 15.33
C ASP A 98 8.15 5.03 16.24
N GLY A 99 7.84 3.73 16.21
CA GLY A 99 6.75 3.13 16.99
C GLY A 99 5.38 3.27 16.34
N SER A 100 5.27 3.79 15.13
CA SER A 100 4.07 3.68 14.32
C SER A 100 3.98 2.31 13.64
N GLY A 101 2.78 1.88 13.26
CA GLY A 101 2.58 0.55 12.70
C GLY A 101 1.34 0.43 11.83
N THR A 102 1.40 -0.50 10.88
CA THR A 102 0.35 -0.78 9.90
C THR A 102 0.12 -2.28 9.83
N SER A 103 -1.13 -2.70 9.64
CA SER A 103 -1.48 -4.09 9.44
C SER A 103 -2.65 -4.23 8.49
N GLY A 104 -2.74 -5.40 7.86
CA GLY A 104 -3.80 -5.71 6.93
C GLY A 104 -3.52 -7.00 6.18
N TYR A 105 -3.93 -7.05 4.92
CA TYR A 105 -3.79 -8.23 4.09
C TYR A 105 -3.17 -7.96 2.73
N TYR A 106 -2.52 -8.95 2.16
CA TYR A 106 -1.91 -8.83 0.84
C TYR A 106 -2.95 -8.99 -0.27
N VAL A 107 -2.84 -8.11 -1.27
CA VAL A 107 -3.58 -8.16 -2.53
C VAL A 107 -2.59 -8.12 -3.68
N SER A 108 -2.91 -8.83 -4.77
CA SER A 108 -2.28 -8.66 -6.07
C SER A 108 -3.18 -7.78 -6.93
N ASP A 109 -2.65 -6.71 -7.51
CA ASP A 109 -3.38 -5.93 -8.51
C ASP A 109 -2.41 -5.31 -9.53
N THR A 110 -2.93 -4.78 -10.62
CA THR A 110 -2.15 -4.10 -11.65
C THR A 110 -1.72 -2.73 -11.15
N MET A 111 -0.41 -2.49 -11.07
CA MET A 111 0.15 -1.15 -10.92
C MET A 111 0.55 -0.60 -12.29
N HIS A 112 0.29 0.69 -12.50
CA HIS A 112 0.71 1.42 -13.69
C HIS A 112 1.69 2.51 -13.28
N LEU A 113 2.80 2.61 -14.00
CA LEU A 113 3.82 3.61 -13.81
C LEU A 113 4.13 4.29 -15.15
N ASP A 114 4.26 5.61 -15.09
CA ASP A 114 4.81 6.36 -16.21
C ASP A 114 6.31 6.05 -16.33
N THR A 115 6.74 5.72 -17.55
CA THR A 115 8.15 5.55 -17.86
C THR A 115 8.62 6.73 -18.68
N ILE A 116 9.85 7.19 -18.45
CA ILE A 116 10.45 8.27 -19.23
C ILE A 116 11.60 7.67 -20.03
N PHE A 117 11.47 7.68 -21.36
CA PHE A 117 12.51 7.24 -22.28
C PHE A 117 12.85 8.37 -23.24
N GLU A 118 14.12 8.77 -23.29
CA GLU A 118 14.63 9.87 -24.14
C GLU A 118 13.84 11.20 -24.00
N GLY A 119 13.35 11.50 -22.80
CA GLY A 119 12.57 12.72 -22.54
C GLY A 119 11.09 12.63 -22.98
N SER A 120 10.66 11.48 -23.51
CA SER A 120 9.26 11.18 -23.80
C SER A 120 8.67 10.32 -22.68
N VAL A 121 7.46 10.67 -22.24
CA VAL A 121 6.68 9.83 -21.32
C VAL A 121 6.03 8.70 -22.11
N THR A 122 6.29 7.46 -21.72
CA THR A 122 5.59 6.25 -22.16
C THR A 122 4.69 5.76 -21.03
N THR A 123 3.38 5.86 -21.24
CA THR A 123 2.32 5.62 -20.23
C THR A 123 1.88 4.15 -20.10
N ASN A 124 2.63 3.21 -20.68
CA ASN A 124 2.21 1.81 -20.85
C ASN A 124 3.06 0.81 -20.04
N SER A 125 3.69 1.24 -18.95
CA SER A 125 4.37 0.30 -18.06
C SER A 125 3.41 -0.14 -16.96
N SER A 126 2.83 -1.33 -17.14
CA SER A 126 1.92 -1.92 -16.18
C SER A 126 2.40 -3.31 -15.79
N ALA A 127 2.29 -3.65 -14.50
CA ALA A 127 2.64 -4.96 -14.00
C ALA A 127 1.76 -5.35 -12.82
N PRO A 128 1.44 -6.65 -12.65
CA PRO A 128 0.85 -7.12 -11.42
C PRO A 128 1.87 -7.00 -10.29
N VAL A 129 1.48 -6.34 -9.20
CA VAL A 129 2.28 -6.17 -7.99
C VAL A 129 1.52 -6.70 -6.78
N VAL A 130 2.25 -7.07 -5.74
CA VAL A 130 1.66 -7.46 -4.45
C VAL A 130 1.96 -6.38 -3.44
N PHE A 131 0.92 -5.95 -2.75
CA PHE A 131 1.00 -4.89 -1.74
C PHE A 131 0.03 -5.16 -0.60
N GLY A 132 0.30 -4.54 0.53
CA GLY A 132 -0.56 -4.54 1.70
C GLY A 132 -1.76 -3.62 1.51
N CYS A 133 -2.94 -4.17 1.63
CA CYS A 133 -4.19 -3.45 1.82
C CYS A 133 -4.36 -3.20 3.32
N SER A 134 -3.96 -2.01 3.80
CA SER A 134 -3.95 -1.67 5.22
C SER A 134 -5.37 -1.44 5.73
N ASN A 135 -5.76 -2.18 6.77
CA ASN A 135 -7.04 -2.03 7.45
C ASN A 135 -6.88 -1.51 8.89
N GLN A 136 -5.65 -1.34 9.37
CA GLN A 136 -5.36 -0.73 10.65
C GLN A 136 -4.02 0.00 10.63
N GLN A 137 -4.03 1.24 11.10
CA GLN A 137 -2.84 2.04 11.35
C GLN A 137 -2.79 2.50 12.81
N SER A 138 -1.60 2.75 13.32
CA SER A 138 -1.35 3.15 14.70
C SER A 138 -0.17 4.12 14.81
N GLY A 139 -0.10 4.86 15.92
CA GLY A 139 0.95 5.85 16.16
C GLY A 139 0.90 7.01 15.17
N ASP A 140 2.06 7.43 14.69
CA ASP A 140 2.20 8.62 13.86
C ASP A 140 1.56 8.49 12.47
N LEU A 141 1.34 7.28 11.97
CA LEU A 141 0.59 7.02 10.73
C LEU A 141 -0.87 7.50 10.80
N THR A 142 -1.45 7.59 12.01
CA THR A 142 -2.85 8.04 12.20
C THR A 142 -3.03 9.56 12.11
N LYS A 143 -1.94 10.32 11.99
CA LYS A 143 -1.96 11.79 11.95
C LYS A 143 -2.22 12.29 10.53
N SER A 144 -3.13 13.26 10.40
CA SER A 144 -3.44 13.89 9.12
C SER A 144 -2.40 14.90 8.63
N ASP A 145 -1.50 15.41 9.48
CA ASP A 145 -0.62 16.55 9.14
C ASP A 145 0.17 16.36 7.84
N ARG A 146 0.57 15.12 7.55
CA ARG A 146 1.35 14.75 6.36
C ARG A 146 0.95 13.39 5.79
N ALA A 147 -0.32 13.02 5.95
CA ALA A 147 -0.83 11.74 5.49
C ALA A 147 -0.69 11.61 3.96
N VAL A 148 -0.32 10.41 3.54
CA VAL A 148 -0.34 9.93 2.15
C VAL A 148 -1.12 8.61 2.17
N ASP A 149 -1.44 8.08 0.99
CA ASP A 149 -2.31 6.91 0.83
C ASP A 149 -1.71 5.60 1.36
#